data_AF-A0A7J8LX88-F1
#
_entry.id   AF-A0A7J8LX88-F1
#
_cell.length_a   1.000
_cell.length_b   1.000
_cell.length_c   1.000
_cell.angle_alpha   90.00
_cell.angle_beta   90.00
_cell.angle_gamma   90.00
#
_symmetry.space_group_name_H-M   'P 1'
#
loop_
_entity.id
_entity.type
_entity.pdbx_description
1 polymer ?
#
loop_
_entity_poly.entity_id
_entity_poly.type
_entity_poly.pdbx_seq_one_letter_code
_entity_poly.pdbx_strand_id
1 'polypeptide(L)'
;MSISSNKSIVVRQVFAEDLDNELWLIKVATLSLSLSDAQGNLPDFDSPFCYVWEFNFKDFNINRDHYASTSIELLKRQGIDFEKNKEKGIDSRDFAKKLWDYGLVFNCYGLNGITWITFHGAYDFGFMLKILTQS
;
A
#
# COMPACT_ATOMS: atom_id res chain seq x y z
N MET A 1 -15.78 -11.16 -11.67
CA MET A 1 -14.38 -11.05 -12.10
C MET A 1 -13.66 -12.26 -11.54
N SER A 2 -13.43 -13.29 -12.36
CA SER A 2 -12.78 -14.54 -11.93
C SER A 2 -11.28 -14.38 -12.11
N ILE A 3 -10.51 -14.44 -11.03
CA ILE A 3 -9.05 -14.49 -11.10
C ILE A 3 -8.70 -15.97 -11.32
N SER A 4 -8.28 -16.32 -12.53
CA SER A 4 -7.87 -17.69 -12.87
C SER A 4 -6.63 -18.11 -12.07
N SER A 5 -6.59 -19.36 -11.68
CA SER A 5 -5.80 -19.98 -10.61
C SER A 5 -4.29 -20.14 -10.84
N ASN A 6 -3.60 -19.25 -11.55
CA ASN A 6 -2.15 -19.40 -11.79
C ASN A 6 -1.37 -18.09 -11.98
N LYS A 7 -1.80 -17.00 -11.34
CA LYS A 7 -1.04 -15.75 -11.36
C LYS A 7 -0.41 -15.53 -9.99
N SER A 8 0.91 -15.72 -9.91
CA SER A 8 1.67 -15.19 -8.78
C SER A 8 1.44 -13.69 -8.74
N ILE A 9 1.03 -13.19 -7.59
CA ILE A 9 0.90 -11.76 -7.36
C ILE A 9 2.17 -11.35 -6.62
N VAL A 10 3.01 -10.58 -7.28
CA VAL A 10 4.20 -9.99 -6.68
C VAL A 10 3.93 -8.54 -6.38
N VAL A 11 3.76 -8.19 -5.10
CA VAL A 11 3.65 -6.79 -4.66
C VAL A 11 5.05 -6.19 -4.57
N ARG A 12 5.32 -5.08 -5.27
CA ARG A 12 6.59 -4.34 -5.15
C ARG A 12 6.35 -2.91 -4.64
N GLN A 13 7.01 -2.62 -3.52
CA GLN A 13 7.36 -1.31 -2.97
C GLN A 13 6.29 -0.59 -2.13
N VAL A 14 6.60 -0.47 -0.84
CA VAL A 14 6.02 0.48 0.11
C VAL A 14 7.19 1.36 0.58
N PHE A 15 6.96 2.63 0.91
CA PHE A 15 8.01 3.54 1.37
C PHE A 15 7.79 3.89 2.84
N ALA A 16 8.83 3.70 3.65
CA ALA A 16 8.93 4.21 5.01
C ALA A 16 10.39 4.50 5.35
N GLU A 17 10.73 5.76 5.58
CA GLU A 17 12.06 6.19 6.06
C GLU A 17 12.03 6.49 7.56
N ASP A 18 13.03 5.97 8.27
CA ASP A 18 13.52 6.33 9.61
C ASP A 18 12.49 6.76 10.66
N LEU A 19 11.87 5.78 11.32
CA LEU A 19 10.96 6.00 12.45
C LEU A 19 11.32 5.11 13.63
N ASP A 20 12.19 5.62 14.51
CA ASP A 20 12.48 5.03 15.82
C ASP A 20 11.18 4.73 16.58
N ASN A 21 10.98 3.47 17.01
CA ASN A 21 10.03 2.93 18.00
C ASN A 21 8.55 3.40 18.00
N GLU A 22 8.08 4.30 17.14
CA GLU A 22 6.75 4.92 17.20
C GLU A 22 5.85 4.56 16.01
N LEU A 23 6.03 3.37 15.46
CA LEU A 23 5.23 2.87 14.33
C LEU A 23 3.72 2.92 14.61
N TRP A 24 3.32 2.79 15.88
CA TRP A 24 1.92 2.93 16.32
C TRP A 24 1.39 4.37 16.28
N LEU A 25 2.23 5.42 16.33
CA LEU A 25 1.76 6.81 16.29
C LEU A 25 1.54 7.36 14.87
N ILE A 26 2.07 6.68 13.86
CA ILE A 26 2.19 7.25 12.51
C ILE A 26 1.05 6.77 11.63
N LYS A 27 0.31 7.72 11.04
CA LYS A 27 -0.74 7.39 10.07
C LYS A 27 -0.13 7.27 8.67
N VAL A 28 -0.53 6.22 7.95
CA VAL A 28 -0.11 6.01 6.56
C VAL A 28 -0.85 7.00 5.68
N ALA A 29 -0.12 7.85 4.96
CA ALA A 29 -0.71 8.80 4.02
C ALA A 29 -0.92 8.20 2.63
N THR A 30 0.05 7.40 2.16
CA THR A 30 0.00 6.75 0.86
C THR A 30 0.55 5.33 0.94
N LEU A 31 0.11 4.45 0.04
CA LEU A 31 0.62 3.10 -0.12
C LEU A 31 0.68 2.76 -1.61
N SER A 32 1.86 2.42 -2.11
CA SER A 32 2.03 1.93 -3.47
C SER A 32 1.98 0.40 -3.49
N LEU A 33 1.32 -0.16 -4.49
CA LEU A 33 1.30 -1.59 -4.77
C LEU A 33 1.47 -1.79 -6.28
N SER A 34 2.50 -2.53 -6.67
CA SER A 34 2.69 -3.01 -8.04
C SER A 34 2.48 -4.51 -8.05
N LEU A 35 1.64 -5.04 -8.94
CA LEU A 35 1.45 -6.49 -9.10
C LEU A 35 2.30 -6.97 -10.28
N SER A 36 2.98 -8.10 -10.18
CA SER A 36 3.58 -8.76 -11.35
C SER A 36 3.39 -10.26 -11.33
N ASP A 37 3.45 -10.89 -12.50
CA ASP A 37 3.61 -12.35 -12.62
C ASP A 37 5.03 -12.79 -12.20
N ALA A 38 5.28 -14.09 -12.26
CA ALA A 38 6.57 -14.69 -11.89
C ALA A 38 7.74 -14.28 -12.82
N GLN A 39 7.44 -13.79 -14.03
CA GLN A 39 8.43 -13.29 -14.99
C GLN A 39 8.67 -11.78 -14.82
N GLY A 40 7.90 -11.11 -13.96
CA GLY A 40 8.01 -9.68 -13.71
C GLY A 40 7.13 -8.82 -14.62
N ASN A 41 6.22 -9.43 -15.40
CA ASN A 41 5.31 -8.66 -16.24
C ASN A 41 4.22 -8.01 -15.38
N LEU A 42 3.99 -6.72 -15.61
CA LEU A 42 2.91 -5.97 -14.96
C LEU A 42 1.57 -6.26 -15.63
N PRO A 43 0.45 -6.10 -14.91
CA PRO A 43 -0.87 -6.19 -15.52
C PRO A 43 -1.04 -5.09 -16.56
N ASP A 44 -1.59 -5.46 -17.70
CA ASP A 44 -1.83 -4.58 -18.85
C ASP A 44 -3.32 -4.45 -19.23
N PHE A 45 -4.18 -5.35 -18.71
CA PHE A 45 -5.63 -5.38 -18.95
C PHE A 45 -6.00 -5.29 -20.43
N ASP A 46 -5.25 -5.99 -21.29
CA ASP A 46 -5.43 -5.96 -22.74
C ASP A 46 -5.26 -4.55 -23.36
N SER A 47 -4.45 -3.70 -22.72
CA SER A 47 -4.11 -2.35 -23.15
C SER A 47 -2.61 -2.22 -23.47
N PRO A 48 -2.17 -1.16 -24.18
CA PRO A 48 -0.74 -0.93 -24.41
C PRO A 48 0.00 -0.38 -23.18
N PHE A 49 -0.66 -0.27 -22.03
CA PHE A 49 -0.11 0.30 -20.80
C PHE A 49 0.03 -0.76 -19.71
N CYS A 50 1.03 -0.60 -18.86
CA CYS A 50 1.19 -1.38 -17.63
C CYS A 50 0.71 -0.57 -16.43
N TYR A 51 0.19 -1.25 -15.42
CA TYR A 51 -0.43 -0.59 -14.27
C TYR A 51 0.29 -0.89 -12.96
N VAL A 52 0.48 0.18 -12.19
CA VAL A 52 0.84 0.16 -10.77
C VAL A 52 -0.16 1.06 -10.04
N TRP A 53 -0.41 0.77 -8.78
CA TRP A 53 -1.41 1.49 -8.00
C TRP A 53 -0.74 2.26 -6.87
N GLU A 54 -1.19 3.50 -6.69
CA GLU A 54 -0.92 4.28 -5.50
C GLU A 54 -2.26 4.58 -4.82
N PHE A 55 -2.38 4.12 -3.58
CA PHE A 55 -3.53 4.34 -2.73
C PHE A 55 -3.25 5.52 -1.81
N ASN A 56 -4.09 6.53 -1.90
CA ASN A 56 -4.01 7.75 -1.11
C ASN A 56 -5.06 7.70 0.00
N PHE A 57 -4.66 7.84 1.27
CA PHE A 57 -5.56 7.68 2.41
C PHE A 57 -6.00 9.01 3.02
N LYS A 58 -7.26 9.07 3.45
CA LYS A 58 -7.82 10.26 4.13
C LYS A 58 -7.50 10.31 5.62
N ASP A 59 -6.99 9.21 6.18
CA ASP A 59 -6.73 9.05 7.61
C ASP A 59 -5.63 9.99 8.14
N PHE A 60 -4.69 10.37 7.28
CA PHE A 60 -3.58 11.27 7.61
C PHE A 60 -3.99 12.75 7.48
N ASN A 61 -3.69 13.53 8.52
CA ASN A 61 -3.87 14.98 8.55
C ASN A 61 -2.57 15.66 8.98
N ILE A 62 -1.96 16.38 8.04
CA ILE A 62 -0.70 17.12 8.23
C ILE A 62 -0.74 18.15 9.37
N ASN A 63 -1.92 18.61 9.77
CA ASN A 63 -2.06 19.60 10.85
C ASN A 63 -2.24 18.97 12.24
N ARG A 64 -2.37 17.64 12.32
CA ARG A 64 -2.71 16.92 13.57
C ARG A 64 -1.76 15.76 13.87
N ASP A 65 -1.41 14.99 12.85
CA ASP A 65 -0.73 13.70 13.05
C ASP A 65 0.79 13.88 13.06
N HIS A 66 1.50 12.95 13.72
CA HIS A 66 2.97 12.94 13.74
C HIS A 66 3.51 12.48 12.38
N TYR A 67 4.58 13.14 11.93
CA TYR A 67 5.28 12.80 10.70
C TYR A 67 6.74 13.26 10.77
N ALA A 68 7.60 12.62 9.97
CA ALA A 68 8.93 13.12 9.69
C ALA A 68 8.86 14.22 8.62
N SER A 69 9.33 15.43 8.95
CA SER A 69 9.28 16.58 8.02
C SER A 69 9.95 16.30 6.69
N THR A 70 11.09 15.58 6.71
CA THR A 70 11.82 15.16 5.51
C THR A 70 10.97 14.29 4.59
N SER A 71 10.20 13.34 5.15
CA SER A 71 9.31 12.47 4.38
C SER A 71 8.13 13.24 3.78
N ILE A 72 7.55 14.19 4.51
CA ILE A 72 6.47 15.04 3.98
C ILE A 72 6.99 15.94 2.86
N GLU A 73 8.17 16.53 2.99
CA GLU A 73 8.76 17.33 1.92
C GLU A 73 9.03 16.50 0.66
N LEU A 74 9.56 15.29 0.82
CA LEU A 74 9.77 14.36 -0.28
C LEU A 74 8.45 14.04 -1.00
N LEU A 75 7.41 13.66 -0.25
CA LEU A 75 6.11 13.32 -0.80
C LEU A 75 5.44 14.52 -1.51
N LYS A 76 5.57 15.73 -0.94
CA LYS A 76 5.11 16.96 -1.63
C LYS A 76 5.85 17.20 -2.95
N ARG A 77 7.17 16.97 -2.99
CA ARG A 77 7.97 17.08 -4.22
C ARG A 77 7.59 16.03 -5.26
N GLN A 78 7.13 14.87 -4.83
CA GLN A 78 6.57 13.82 -5.70
C GLN A 78 5.14 14.12 -6.18
N GLY A 79 4.54 15.22 -5.71
CA GLY A 79 3.23 15.69 -6.15
C GLY A 79 2.05 15.23 -5.28
N ILE A 80 2.32 14.69 -4.09
CA ILE A 80 1.25 14.31 -3.15
C ILE A 80 0.59 15.57 -2.58
N ASP A 81 -0.73 15.63 -2.75
CA ASP A 81 -1.59 16.66 -2.17
C ASP A 81 -2.33 16.12 -0.94
N PHE A 82 -1.79 16.45 0.23
CA PHE A 82 -2.32 15.95 1.50
C PHE A 82 -3.71 16.48 1.85
N GLU A 83 -4.07 17.69 1.41
CA GLU A 83 -5.42 18.21 1.64
C GLU A 83 -6.42 17.49 0.74
N LYS A 84 -6.06 17.25 -0.53
CA LYS A 84 -6.86 16.41 -1.42
C LYS A 84 -7.01 14.99 -0.90
N ASN A 85 -5.95 14.40 -0.33
CA ASN A 85 -6.00 13.08 0.27
C ASN A 85 -6.96 13.05 1.47
N LYS A 86 -6.92 14.06 2.34
CA LYS A 86 -7.86 14.18 3.45
C LYS A 86 -9.33 14.32 3.01
N GLU A 87 -9.58 15.04 1.91
CA GLU A 87 -10.94 15.23 1.39
C GLU A 87 -11.48 14.04 0.59
N LYS A 88 -10.63 13.41 -0.23
CA LYS A 88 -11.05 12.44 -1.28
C LYS A 88 -10.34 11.09 -1.19
N GLY A 89 -9.42 10.94 -0.25
CA GLY A 89 -8.67 9.71 -0.04
C GLY A 89 -9.54 8.57 0.48
N ILE A 90 -8.95 7.39 0.40
CA ILE A 90 -9.57 6.13 0.78
C ILE A 90 -9.55 6.02 2.32
N ASP A 91 -10.61 5.49 2.90
CA ASP A 91 -10.59 5.07 4.32
C ASP A 91 -9.72 3.82 4.45
N SER A 92 -8.69 3.89 5.29
CA SER A 92 -7.78 2.76 5.51
C SER A 92 -8.51 1.47 5.94
N ARG A 93 -9.65 1.58 6.63
CA ARG A 93 -10.50 0.42 7.02
C ARG A 93 -11.19 -0.22 5.82
N ASP A 94 -11.73 0.60 4.93
CA ASP A 94 -12.40 0.10 3.72
C ASP A 94 -11.38 -0.59 2.82
N PHE A 95 -10.19 -0.01 2.71
CA PHE A 95 -9.07 -0.62 1.99
C PHE A 95 -8.65 -1.96 2.60
N ALA A 96 -8.45 -2.03 3.92
CA ALA A 96 -8.10 -3.26 4.62
C ALA A 96 -9.13 -4.37 4.40
N LYS A 97 -10.42 -4.02 4.51
CA LYS A 97 -11.53 -4.94 4.23
C LYS A 97 -11.47 -5.46 2.79
N LYS A 98 -11.19 -4.60 1.81
CA LYS A 98 -11.06 -5.02 0.41
C LYS A 98 -9.86 -5.94 0.18
N LEU A 99 -8.71 -5.64 0.77
CA LEU A 99 -7.53 -6.51 0.72
C LEU A 99 -7.81 -7.91 1.25
N TRP A 100 -8.56 -7.99 2.35
CA TRP A 100 -9.03 -9.25 2.92
C TRP A 100 -10.01 -9.97 2.00
N ASP A 101 -11.05 -9.27 1.54
CA ASP A 101 -12.10 -9.83 0.67
C ASP A 101 -11.53 -10.36 -0.66
N TYR A 102 -10.47 -9.73 -1.20
CA TYR A 102 -9.77 -10.17 -2.42
C TYR A 102 -8.70 -11.25 -2.17
N GLY A 103 -8.50 -11.68 -0.91
CA GLY A 103 -7.56 -12.74 -0.57
C GLY A 103 -6.09 -12.38 -0.81
N LEU A 104 -5.76 -11.09 -0.92
CA LEU A 104 -4.39 -10.62 -1.09
C LEU A 104 -3.56 -10.76 0.19
N VAL A 105 -4.23 -11.00 1.32
CA VAL A 105 -3.64 -11.07 2.65
C VAL A 105 -3.49 -12.54 3.09
N PHE A 106 -2.31 -12.91 3.60
CA PHE A 106 -1.99 -14.18 4.27
C PHE A 106 -2.31 -15.49 3.53
N ASN A 107 -2.37 -15.51 2.19
CA ASN A 107 -2.76 -16.70 1.41
C ASN A 107 -4.08 -17.32 1.91
N CYS A 108 -5.00 -16.48 2.39
CA CYS A 108 -6.33 -16.90 2.82
C CYS A 108 -7.13 -17.41 1.60
N TYR A 109 -8.07 -18.33 1.82
CA TYR A 109 -9.01 -18.82 0.79
C TYR A 109 -8.36 -19.55 -0.42
N GLY A 110 -7.17 -20.12 -0.26
CA GLY A 110 -6.59 -21.01 -1.27
C GLY A 110 -5.90 -20.31 -2.44
N LEU A 111 -5.66 -18.99 -2.34
CA LEU A 111 -4.70 -18.28 -3.18
C LEU A 111 -3.27 -18.66 -2.77
N ASN A 112 -2.88 -19.89 -3.09
CA ASN A 112 -1.50 -20.36 -2.94
C ASN A 112 -0.67 -19.76 -4.08
N GLY A 113 0.15 -18.74 -3.82
CA GLY A 113 1.08 -18.21 -4.82
C GLY A 113 1.40 -16.72 -4.77
N ILE A 114 0.95 -15.99 -3.74
CA ILE A 114 1.31 -14.58 -3.56
C ILE A 114 2.68 -14.49 -2.89
N THR A 115 3.60 -13.76 -3.52
CA THR A 115 4.95 -13.50 -2.99
C THR A 115 5.10 -12.01 -2.76
N TRP A 116 5.20 -11.60 -1.49
CA TRP A 116 5.42 -10.21 -1.13
C TRP A 116 6.89 -9.84 -1.30
N ILE A 117 7.17 -8.73 -2.00
CA ILE A 117 8.52 -8.18 -2.16
C ILE A 117 8.55 -6.74 -1.61
N THR A 118 9.41 -6.52 -0.63
CA THR A 118 9.58 -5.23 0.05
C THR A 118 11.03 -4.79 0.01
N PHE A 119 11.30 -3.50 0.17
CA PHE A 119 12.67 -2.95 0.22
C PHE A 119 12.80 -2.15 1.53
N HIS A 120 13.71 -2.54 2.43
CA HIS A 120 13.67 -2.15 3.86
C HIS A 120 12.36 -2.56 4.58
N GLY A 121 11.89 -3.76 4.27
CA GLY A 121 10.51 -4.19 4.51
C GLY A 121 9.98 -4.30 5.93
N ALA A 122 10.80 -4.14 6.98
CA ALA A 122 10.29 -4.22 8.36
C ALA A 122 9.21 -3.16 8.61
N TYR A 123 9.43 -1.93 8.13
CA TYR A 123 8.47 -0.84 8.24
C TYR A 123 7.29 -1.01 7.30
N ASP A 124 7.55 -1.41 6.05
CA ASP A 124 6.51 -1.69 5.05
C ASP A 124 5.48 -2.71 5.54
N PHE A 125 5.97 -3.83 6.08
CA PHE A 125 5.11 -4.84 6.70
C PHE A 125 4.44 -4.32 7.96
N GLY A 126 5.12 -3.52 8.78
CA GLY A 126 4.54 -2.89 9.97
C GLY A 126 3.34 -2.00 9.62
N PHE A 127 3.48 -1.14 8.61
CA PHE A 127 2.40 -0.27 8.14
C PHE A 127 1.28 -1.04 7.46
N MET A 128 1.61 -2.06 6.67
CA MET A 128 0.58 -2.95 6.10
C MET A 128 -0.19 -3.68 7.19
N LEU A 129 0.50 -4.25 8.18
CA LEU A 129 -0.13 -4.87 9.35
C LEU A 129 -1.02 -3.88 10.07
N LYS A 130 -0.54 -2.66 10.32
CA LYS A 130 -1.30 -1.59 10.96
C LYS A 130 -2.60 -1.27 10.22
N ILE A 131 -2.55 -1.15 8.90
CA ILE A 131 -3.75 -0.98 8.06
C ILE A 131 -4.68 -2.19 8.22
N LEU A 132 -4.15 -3.41 8.25
CA LEU A 132 -4.97 -4.62 8.36
C LEU A 132 -5.57 -4.83 9.76
N THR A 133 -4.84 -4.48 10.82
CA THR A 133 -5.23 -4.70 12.23
C THR A 133 -5.90 -3.52 12.88
N GLN A 134 -5.88 -2.34 12.24
CA GLN A 134 -6.47 -1.10 12.75
C GLN A 134 -5.85 -0.62 14.09
N SER A 135 -4.57 -0.95 14.30
CA SER A 135 -3.80 -0.61 15.51
C SER A 135 -3.08 0.73 15.44
#